data_AF-A0A382PR04-F1
#
_entry.id   AF-A0A382PR04-F1
#
_cell.length_a   1.000
_cell.length_b   1.000
_cell.length_c   1.000
_cell.angle_alpha   90.00
_cell.angle_beta   90.00
_cell.angle_gamma   90.00
#
_symmetry.space_group_name_H-M   'P 1'
#
loop_
_entity.id
_entity.type
_entity.pdbx_description
1 polymer ?
#
loop_
_entity_poly.entity_id
_entity_poly.type
_entity_poly.pdbx_seq_one_letter_code
_entity_poly.pdbx_strand_id
1 'polypeptide(L)'
;IMDELLHSPHFGERWARHWLDVARFAESHGFEQDYDRPHAYHYRDFVIKAFNQDMPFDQFVRWQVAGDEIAPGEPLALMATGFLGAGVFPTQLTEKEFETARYDELDDMVNTTGLSFLALTIGCARCHEHRYDPIETEDYYRLVSTFGHTIRSEIDVALDSTKHEKALENWERERATLVVARDKFEQEELPGRFAEWLLNPPGSLPASSPWSMLDNVESKSLDGATIMSLKDGSLLLSGKNPKDDRWVVTAKVNLPKVTALRIEALTHKSMKHNGPGRANNGNFALSDIRVFAKSDGETGRGEPVKLITPRADHQQNSGNLSIASSIDGDKRKTGWAVDG
;
A
#
# COMPACT_ATOMS: atom_id res chain seq x y z
N ILE A 1 32.88 -38.14 -11.33
CA ILE A 1 33.21 -36.78 -10.83
C ILE A 1 32.56 -35.70 -11.68
N MET A 2 32.87 -35.51 -12.98
CA MET A 2 32.24 -34.43 -13.77
C MET A 2 30.72 -34.54 -13.82
N ASP A 3 30.19 -35.69 -14.26
CA ASP A 3 28.73 -35.88 -14.34
C ASP A 3 28.05 -35.75 -12.97
N GLU A 4 28.70 -36.24 -11.92
CA GLU A 4 28.22 -36.12 -10.54
C GLU A 4 28.12 -34.65 -10.09
N LEU A 5 29.10 -33.82 -10.46
CA LEU A 5 29.08 -32.39 -10.16
C LEU A 5 28.02 -31.64 -10.97
N LEU A 6 27.79 -32.02 -12.23
CA LEU A 6 26.76 -31.42 -13.08
C LEU A 6 25.33 -31.79 -12.63
N HIS A 7 25.12 -33.00 -12.10
CA HIS A 7 23.82 -33.43 -11.56
C HIS A 7 23.57 -32.96 -10.12
N SER A 8 24.54 -32.33 -9.47
CA SER A 8 24.38 -31.82 -8.10
C SER A 8 23.51 -30.56 -8.11
N PRO A 9 22.51 -30.42 -7.21
CA PRO A 9 21.69 -29.21 -7.13
C PRO A 9 22.51 -27.95 -6.79
N HIS A 10 23.69 -28.13 -6.18
CA HIS A 10 24.63 -27.06 -5.88
C HIS A 10 25.30 -26.47 -7.13
N PHE A 11 25.23 -27.14 -8.28
CA PHE A 11 25.69 -26.61 -9.57
C PHE A 11 24.94 -25.31 -9.91
N GLY A 12 23.61 -25.36 -9.89
CA GLY A 12 22.76 -24.20 -10.14
C GLY A 12 22.97 -23.09 -9.14
N GLU A 13 23.11 -23.39 -7.85
CA GLU A 13 23.42 -22.38 -6.82
C GLU A 13 24.75 -21.65 -7.10
N ARG A 14 25.79 -22.41 -7.49
CA ARG A 14 27.12 -21.88 -7.80
C ARG A 14 27.11 -21.00 -9.06
N TRP A 15 26.47 -21.47 -10.14
CA TRP A 15 26.44 -20.78 -11.42
C TRP A 15 25.45 -19.61 -11.44
N ALA A 16 24.31 -19.74 -10.77
CA ALA A 16 23.33 -18.66 -10.63
C ALA A 16 23.96 -17.40 -10.06
N ARG A 17 24.87 -17.51 -9.07
CA ARG A 17 25.58 -16.36 -8.51
C ARG A 17 26.26 -15.49 -9.58
N HIS A 18 26.87 -16.12 -10.59
CA HIS A 18 27.52 -15.38 -11.68
C HIS A 18 26.51 -14.65 -12.57
N TRP A 19 25.35 -15.26 -12.82
CA TRP A 19 24.27 -14.62 -13.57
C TRP A 19 23.60 -13.50 -12.77
N LEU A 20 23.41 -13.69 -11.47
CA LEU A 20 22.79 -12.71 -10.58
C LEU A 20 23.60 -11.42 -10.50
N ASP A 21 24.93 -11.51 -10.57
CA ASP A 21 25.80 -10.33 -10.70
C ASP A 21 25.51 -9.55 -12.01
N VAL A 22 25.33 -10.27 -13.12
CA VAL A 22 25.02 -9.68 -14.44
C VAL A 22 23.61 -9.05 -14.47
N ALA A 23 22.64 -9.72 -13.85
CA ALA A 23 21.28 -9.22 -13.68
C ALA A 23 21.16 -8.11 -12.63
N ARG A 24 22.26 -7.74 -11.95
CA ARG A 24 22.31 -6.73 -10.88
C ARG A 24 21.34 -7.04 -9.74
N PHE A 25 21.19 -8.33 -9.44
CA PHE A 25 20.27 -8.80 -8.42
C PHE A 25 20.76 -8.46 -7.01
N ALA A 26 19.84 -7.96 -6.19
CA ALA A 26 19.99 -7.85 -4.75
C ALA A 26 18.67 -8.21 -4.06
N GLU A 27 18.76 -8.76 -2.85
CA GLU A 27 17.59 -8.97 -1.98
C GLU A 27 17.18 -7.70 -1.24
N SER A 28 17.77 -6.55 -1.58
CA SER A 28 17.47 -5.24 -1.01
C SER A 28 17.38 -4.17 -2.10
N HIS A 29 16.87 -2.98 -1.79
CA HIS A 29 16.71 -1.92 -2.79
C HIS A 29 18.03 -1.35 -3.32
N GLY A 30 19.10 -1.35 -2.51
CA GLY A 30 20.44 -0.96 -2.93
C GLY A 30 20.56 0.52 -3.34
N PHE A 31 19.68 1.38 -2.83
CA PHE A 31 19.61 2.81 -3.18
C PHE A 31 19.60 3.71 -1.94
N GLU A 32 18.96 4.88 -2.00
CA GLU A 32 18.86 5.87 -0.92
C GLU A 32 18.33 5.30 0.39
N GLN A 33 17.38 4.37 0.31
CA GLN A 33 16.88 3.59 1.45
C GLN A 33 16.98 2.10 1.11
N ASP A 34 17.86 1.40 1.81
CA ASP A 34 18.15 0.00 1.56
C ASP A 34 17.23 -0.91 2.38
N TYR A 35 15.96 -1.02 1.96
CA TYR A 35 15.02 -1.99 2.54
C TYR A 35 15.13 -3.34 1.85
N ASP A 36 14.80 -4.39 2.59
CA ASP A 36 14.66 -5.73 2.06
C ASP A 36 13.56 -5.78 0.98
N ARG A 37 13.81 -6.56 -0.07
CA ARG A 37 12.83 -6.93 -1.10
C ARG A 37 12.30 -8.33 -0.76
N PRO A 38 11.18 -8.45 -0.03
CA PRO A 38 10.74 -9.71 0.55
C PRO A 38 10.46 -10.82 -0.48
N HIS A 39 10.23 -10.46 -1.74
CA HIS A 39 9.87 -11.38 -2.82
C HIS A 39 10.95 -11.52 -3.91
N ALA A 40 12.07 -10.78 -3.82
CA ALA A 40 13.13 -10.82 -4.83
C ALA A 40 13.75 -12.22 -5.00
N TYR A 41 13.77 -13.02 -3.93
CA TYR A 41 14.29 -14.38 -3.95
C TYR A 41 13.65 -15.29 -5.00
N HIS A 42 12.43 -15.00 -5.45
CA HIS A 42 11.77 -15.76 -6.51
C HIS A 42 12.54 -15.74 -7.83
N TYR A 43 13.13 -14.59 -8.19
CA TYR A 43 14.00 -14.48 -9.37
C TYR A 43 15.29 -15.27 -9.20
N ARG A 44 15.95 -15.18 -8.03
CA ARG A 44 17.12 -16.01 -7.69
C ARG A 44 16.81 -17.50 -7.86
N ASP A 45 15.70 -17.94 -7.30
CA ASP A 45 15.29 -19.34 -7.32
C ASP A 45 14.93 -19.80 -8.75
N PHE A 46 14.37 -18.91 -9.60
CA PHE A 46 14.22 -19.18 -11.03
C PHE A 46 15.57 -19.44 -11.70
N VAL A 47 16.57 -18.58 -11.50
CA VAL A 47 17.90 -18.73 -12.12
C VAL A 47 18.55 -20.05 -11.70
N ILE A 48 18.49 -20.39 -10.42
CA ILE A 48 19.01 -21.67 -9.89
C ILE A 48 18.31 -22.86 -10.57
N LYS A 49 16.99 -22.82 -10.67
CA LYS A 49 16.20 -23.89 -11.31
C LYS A 49 16.51 -23.98 -12.80
N ALA A 50 16.62 -22.87 -13.51
CA ALA A 50 16.92 -22.84 -14.93
C ALA A 50 18.28 -23.50 -15.23
N PHE A 51 19.32 -23.20 -14.43
CA PHE A 51 20.63 -23.86 -14.57
C PHE A 51 20.56 -25.36 -14.23
N ASN A 52 19.90 -25.74 -13.14
CA ASN A 52 19.80 -27.15 -12.74
C ASN A 52 18.95 -27.99 -13.71
N GLN A 53 18.03 -27.37 -14.45
CA GLN A 53 17.18 -28.03 -15.44
C GLN A 53 17.77 -28.03 -16.85
N ASP A 54 18.97 -27.47 -17.04
CA ASP A 54 19.58 -27.26 -18.36
C ASP A 54 18.63 -26.55 -19.33
N MET A 55 17.99 -25.48 -18.85
CA MET A 55 17.01 -24.73 -19.64
C MET A 55 17.66 -24.18 -20.92
N PRO A 56 17.03 -24.37 -22.10
CA PRO A 56 17.53 -23.80 -23.35
C PRO A 56 17.73 -22.29 -23.22
N PHE A 57 18.87 -21.79 -23.68
CA PHE A 57 19.24 -20.39 -23.51
C PHE A 57 18.21 -19.43 -24.15
N ASP A 58 17.64 -19.79 -25.30
CA ASP A 58 16.58 -19.00 -25.93
C ASP A 58 15.34 -18.86 -25.03
N GLN A 59 14.96 -19.94 -24.34
CA GLN A 59 13.85 -19.91 -23.38
C GLN A 59 14.20 -19.08 -22.15
N PHE A 60 15.43 -19.23 -21.63
CA PHE A 60 15.95 -18.47 -20.50
C PHE A 60 15.95 -16.96 -20.76
N VAL A 61 16.34 -16.53 -21.96
CA VAL A 61 16.29 -15.12 -22.38
C VAL A 61 14.85 -14.65 -22.52
N ARG A 62 14.00 -15.40 -23.25
CA ARG A 62 12.61 -14.99 -23.52
C ARG A 62 11.78 -14.83 -22.24
N TRP A 63 11.94 -15.72 -21.27
CA TRP A 63 11.23 -15.61 -19.99
C TRP A 63 11.73 -14.44 -19.13
N GLN A 64 13.00 -14.07 -19.20
CA GLN A 64 13.49 -12.90 -18.45
C GLN A 64 13.05 -11.57 -19.04
N VAL A 65 12.84 -11.50 -20.36
CA VAL A 65 12.43 -10.26 -21.04
C VAL A 65 10.90 -10.10 -21.09
N ALA A 66 10.14 -11.20 -21.17
CA ALA A 66 8.70 -11.16 -21.41
C ALA A 66 7.95 -12.40 -20.89
N GLY A 67 8.41 -13.01 -19.80
CA GLY A 67 7.82 -14.26 -19.27
C GLY A 67 6.37 -14.11 -18.84
N ASP A 68 6.03 -12.96 -18.26
CA ASP A 68 4.67 -12.54 -17.93
C ASP A 68 3.76 -12.41 -19.16
N GLU A 69 4.26 -11.90 -20.28
CA GLU A 69 3.47 -11.73 -21.51
C GLU A 69 3.31 -13.04 -22.30
N ILE A 70 4.39 -13.82 -22.44
CA ILE A 70 4.38 -15.00 -23.31
C ILE A 70 3.94 -16.30 -22.61
N ALA A 71 3.98 -16.32 -21.27
CA ALA A 71 3.59 -17.47 -20.46
C ALA A 71 2.97 -17.04 -19.11
N PRO A 72 1.87 -16.26 -19.11
CA PRO A 72 1.25 -15.71 -17.89
C PRO A 72 0.75 -16.76 -16.90
N GLY A 73 0.51 -17.99 -17.36
CA GLY A 73 0.08 -19.12 -16.52
C GLY A 73 1.21 -19.97 -15.95
N GLU A 74 2.47 -19.68 -16.29
CA GLU A 74 3.64 -20.43 -15.84
C GLU A 74 4.36 -19.66 -14.73
N PRO A 75 4.30 -20.12 -13.45
CA PRO A 75 4.95 -19.43 -12.35
C PRO A 75 6.45 -19.19 -12.56
N LEU A 76 7.18 -20.12 -13.18
CA LEU A 76 8.62 -19.92 -13.43
C LEU A 76 8.88 -18.78 -14.42
N ALA A 77 8.00 -18.57 -15.40
CA ALA A 77 8.13 -17.47 -16.36
C ALA A 77 7.87 -16.10 -15.71
N LEU A 78 6.88 -16.05 -14.80
CA LEU A 78 6.61 -14.85 -14.00
C LEU A 78 7.80 -14.50 -13.10
N MET A 79 8.38 -15.50 -12.42
CA MET A 79 9.59 -15.31 -11.61
C MET A 79 10.78 -14.81 -12.43
N ALA A 80 10.94 -15.30 -13.67
CA ALA A 80 12.02 -14.91 -14.57
C ALA A 80 11.97 -13.43 -14.96
N THR A 81 10.76 -12.88 -15.14
CA THR A 81 10.55 -11.47 -15.49
C THR A 81 11.06 -10.52 -14.41
N GLY A 82 11.34 -11.03 -13.21
CA GLY A 82 12.08 -10.33 -12.15
C GLY A 82 13.45 -9.77 -12.60
N PHE A 83 14.03 -10.26 -13.71
CA PHE A 83 15.20 -9.67 -14.36
C PHE A 83 15.03 -8.16 -14.63
N LEU A 84 13.89 -7.75 -15.17
CA LEU A 84 13.61 -6.34 -15.45
C LEU A 84 13.42 -5.50 -14.18
N GLY A 85 13.01 -6.15 -13.08
CA GLY A 85 12.80 -5.50 -11.78
C GLY A 85 13.99 -5.60 -10.81
N ALA A 86 15.05 -6.32 -11.18
CA ALA A 86 16.21 -6.57 -10.31
C ALA A 86 17.00 -5.29 -10.01
N GLY A 87 16.95 -4.32 -10.91
CA GLY A 87 17.65 -3.05 -10.79
C GLY A 87 17.21 -2.16 -9.63
N VAL A 88 17.93 -1.06 -9.48
CA VAL A 88 17.79 -0.05 -8.43
C VAL A 88 16.35 0.47 -8.34
N PHE A 89 15.86 0.74 -7.12
CA PHE A 89 14.52 1.33 -6.93
C PHE A 89 14.53 2.50 -5.94
N PRO A 90 14.10 3.69 -6.35
CA PRO A 90 13.80 4.76 -5.41
C PRO A 90 12.45 4.50 -4.73
N THR A 91 12.46 4.30 -3.41
CA THR A 91 11.25 4.09 -2.59
C THR A 91 10.56 5.38 -2.18
N GLN A 92 11.23 6.52 -2.35
CA GLN A 92 10.73 7.85 -2.03
C GLN A 92 10.98 8.75 -3.25
N LEU A 93 9.91 9.22 -3.87
CA LEU A 93 10.00 10.14 -5.02
C LEU A 93 9.11 11.34 -4.75
N THR A 94 9.65 12.54 -4.93
CA THR A 94 8.81 13.73 -5.05
C THR A 94 8.13 13.75 -6.41
N GLU A 95 7.02 14.49 -6.53
CA GLU A 95 6.30 14.65 -7.80
C GLU A 95 7.20 15.11 -8.96
N LYS A 96 8.23 15.92 -8.66
CA LYS A 96 9.19 16.40 -9.65
C LYS A 96 10.18 15.33 -10.11
N GLU A 97 10.46 14.32 -9.29
CA GLU A 97 11.44 13.28 -9.57
C GLU A 97 10.84 12.09 -10.31
N PHE A 98 9.51 11.94 -10.29
CA PHE A 98 8.81 10.78 -10.85
C PHE A 98 9.16 10.53 -12.33
N GLU A 99 9.14 11.57 -13.16
CA GLU A 99 9.44 11.44 -14.60
C GLU A 99 10.91 11.04 -14.83
N THR A 100 11.86 11.70 -14.15
CA THR A 100 13.28 11.37 -14.27
C THR A 100 13.57 9.95 -13.79
N ALA A 101 13.02 9.55 -12.65
CA ALA A 101 13.21 8.21 -12.09
C ALA A 101 12.67 7.12 -13.03
N ARG A 102 11.54 7.40 -13.72
CA ARG A 102 11.00 6.49 -14.73
C ARG A 102 11.93 6.35 -15.94
N TYR A 103 12.51 7.44 -16.43
CA TYR A 103 13.48 7.36 -17.53
C TYR A 103 14.77 6.65 -17.12
N ASP A 104 15.23 6.83 -15.89
CA ASP A 104 16.41 6.12 -15.38
C ASP A 104 16.13 4.61 -15.20
N GLU A 105 14.93 4.21 -14.77
CA GLU A 105 14.51 2.80 -14.75
C GLU A 105 14.50 2.18 -16.16
N LEU A 106 13.95 2.91 -17.15
CA LEU A 106 13.92 2.44 -18.54
C LEU A 106 15.32 2.32 -19.15
N ASP A 107 16.20 3.30 -18.91
CA ASP A 107 17.60 3.26 -19.30
C ASP A 107 18.32 2.05 -18.68
N ASP A 108 18.07 1.80 -17.40
CA ASP A 108 18.62 0.67 -16.66
C ASP A 108 18.17 -0.69 -17.25
N MET A 109 16.89 -0.85 -17.58
CA MET A 109 16.37 -2.05 -18.26
C MET A 109 17.06 -2.28 -19.62
N VAL A 110 17.19 -1.23 -20.43
CA VAL A 110 17.81 -1.29 -21.76
C VAL A 110 19.30 -1.64 -21.66
N ASN A 111 20.04 -0.94 -20.80
CA ASN A 111 21.47 -1.19 -20.60
C ASN A 111 21.74 -2.61 -20.09
N THR A 112 20.92 -3.09 -19.16
CA THR A 112 21.09 -4.44 -18.60
C THR A 112 20.77 -5.51 -19.63
N THR A 113 19.71 -5.31 -20.42
CA THR A 113 19.35 -6.22 -21.51
C THR A 113 20.45 -6.28 -22.57
N GLY A 114 20.99 -5.12 -22.97
CA GLY A 114 22.09 -5.03 -23.93
C GLY A 114 23.37 -5.70 -23.42
N LEU A 115 23.75 -5.44 -22.17
CA LEU A 115 24.94 -6.03 -21.57
C LEU A 115 24.79 -7.56 -21.38
N SER A 116 23.65 -8.00 -20.86
CA SER A 116 23.44 -9.39 -20.44
C SER A 116 23.26 -10.34 -21.62
N PHE A 117 22.54 -9.91 -22.67
CA PHE A 117 22.13 -10.80 -23.76
C PHE A 117 22.83 -10.51 -25.08
N LEU A 118 23.21 -9.25 -25.34
CA LEU A 118 23.88 -8.86 -26.58
C LEU A 118 25.40 -8.70 -26.39
N ALA A 119 25.88 -8.69 -25.14
CA ALA A 119 27.26 -8.35 -24.80
C ALA A 119 27.68 -6.96 -25.34
N LEU A 120 26.73 -6.02 -25.41
CA LEU A 120 26.93 -4.67 -25.94
C LEU A 120 26.65 -3.60 -24.89
N THR A 121 27.55 -2.63 -24.77
CA THR A 121 27.39 -1.46 -23.89
C THR A 121 26.67 -0.33 -24.63
N ILE A 122 25.35 -0.46 -24.78
CA ILE A 122 24.56 0.47 -25.60
C ILE A 122 24.29 1.83 -24.93
N GLY A 123 24.58 1.99 -23.63
CA GLY A 123 24.22 3.19 -22.86
C GLY A 123 24.85 4.51 -23.32
N CYS A 124 25.97 4.49 -24.06
CA CYS A 124 26.50 5.72 -24.65
C CYS A 124 25.53 6.36 -25.65
N ALA A 125 24.73 5.53 -26.34
CA ALA A 125 23.72 5.96 -27.31
C ALA A 125 22.60 6.80 -26.70
N ARG A 126 22.50 6.88 -25.36
CA ARG A 126 21.54 7.75 -24.65
C ARG A 126 21.71 9.23 -25.00
N CYS A 127 22.95 9.68 -25.17
CA CYS A 127 23.29 11.10 -25.30
C CYS A 127 23.94 11.45 -26.64
N HIS A 128 24.56 10.49 -27.31
CA HIS A 128 25.21 10.66 -28.60
C HIS A 128 25.34 9.31 -29.31
N GLU A 129 25.49 9.31 -30.63
CA GLU A 129 25.74 8.09 -31.41
C GLU A 129 26.84 7.21 -30.79
N HIS A 130 26.60 5.90 -30.72
CA HIS A 130 27.54 5.00 -30.07
C HIS A 130 28.93 5.06 -30.76
N ARG A 131 30.00 5.04 -29.95
CA ARG A 131 31.35 5.39 -30.43
C ARG A 131 31.93 4.38 -31.43
N TYR A 132 31.63 3.09 -31.25
CA TYR A 132 32.28 2.01 -31.99
C TYR A 132 31.29 1.24 -32.86
N ASP A 133 30.17 0.81 -32.25
CA ASP A 133 29.07 0.12 -32.95
C ASP A 133 28.11 1.12 -33.61
N PRO A 134 27.49 0.75 -34.76
CA PRO A 134 26.53 1.60 -35.49
C PRO A 134 25.15 1.58 -34.83
N ILE A 135 25.09 2.07 -33.59
CA ILE A 135 23.85 2.18 -32.81
C ILE A 135 23.50 3.66 -32.75
N GLU A 136 22.42 4.01 -33.43
CA GLU A 136 21.98 5.38 -33.46
C GLU A 136 21.30 5.81 -32.15
N THR A 137 21.37 7.09 -31.80
CA THR A 137 20.60 7.64 -30.67
C THR A 137 19.11 7.33 -30.84
N GLU A 138 18.59 7.43 -32.07
CA GLU A 138 17.20 7.09 -32.38
C GLU A 138 16.88 5.62 -32.11
N ASP A 139 17.75 4.69 -32.50
CA ASP A 139 17.55 3.26 -32.28
C ASP A 139 17.62 2.88 -30.80
N TYR A 140 18.48 3.56 -30.02
CA TYR A 140 18.50 3.42 -28.57
C TYR A 140 17.15 3.82 -27.95
N TYR A 141 16.58 4.97 -28.32
CA TYR A 141 15.28 5.39 -27.79
C TYR A 141 14.10 4.54 -28.34
N ARG A 142 14.21 3.95 -29.53
CA ARG A 142 13.26 2.94 -30.02
C ARG A 142 13.30 1.68 -29.13
N LEU A 143 14.49 1.23 -28.73
CA LEU A 143 14.61 0.11 -27.79
C LEU A 143 14.03 0.47 -26.41
N VAL A 144 14.33 1.66 -25.87
CA VAL A 144 13.71 2.20 -24.64
C VAL A 144 12.19 2.15 -24.72
N SER A 145 11.59 2.53 -25.86
CA SER A 145 10.14 2.54 -26.03
C SER A 145 9.50 1.15 -25.85
N THR A 146 10.24 0.07 -26.10
CA THR A 146 9.75 -1.31 -25.93
C THR A 146 9.40 -1.61 -24.47
N PHE A 147 10.13 -1.02 -23.53
CA PHE A 147 9.90 -1.16 -22.09
C PHE A 147 9.00 -0.06 -21.52
N GLY A 148 8.53 0.88 -22.35
CA GLY A 148 7.81 2.08 -21.92
C GLY A 148 6.57 1.80 -21.08
N HIS A 149 5.91 0.65 -21.31
CA HIS A 149 4.74 0.19 -20.56
C HIS A 149 5.05 -0.77 -19.40
N THR A 150 6.30 -1.19 -19.22
CA THR A 150 6.70 -2.09 -18.13
C THR A 150 6.62 -1.36 -16.80
N ILE A 151 5.70 -1.78 -15.93
CA ILE A 151 5.54 -1.26 -14.58
C ILE A 151 5.99 -2.33 -13.60
N ARG A 152 6.99 -2.00 -12.78
CA ARG A 152 7.39 -2.87 -11.69
C ARG A 152 6.32 -2.88 -10.61
N SER A 153 5.87 -4.08 -10.24
CA SER A 153 4.92 -4.30 -9.17
C SER A 153 5.12 -5.68 -8.55
N GLU A 154 4.65 -5.86 -7.32
CA GLU A 154 4.52 -7.17 -6.71
C GLU A 154 3.16 -7.75 -7.10
N ILE A 155 3.16 -9.01 -7.55
CA ILE A 155 1.95 -9.71 -7.96
C ILE A 155 1.84 -11.04 -7.22
N ASP A 156 0.61 -11.44 -6.90
CA ASP A 156 0.35 -12.75 -6.32
C ASP A 156 0.45 -13.83 -7.40
N VAL A 157 1.36 -14.79 -7.21
CA VAL A 157 1.58 -15.90 -8.14
C VAL A 157 1.15 -17.22 -7.51
N ALA A 158 0.23 -17.92 -8.17
CA ALA A 158 -0.15 -19.28 -7.77
C ALA A 158 0.95 -20.29 -8.15
N LEU A 159 1.81 -20.64 -7.20
CA LEU A 159 2.94 -21.58 -7.40
C LEU A 159 2.51 -23.00 -7.81
N ASP A 160 1.28 -23.39 -7.43
CA ASP A 160 0.62 -24.63 -7.86
C ASP A 160 -0.76 -24.24 -8.38
N SER A 161 -0.81 -23.88 -9.67
CA SER A 161 -2.02 -23.44 -10.35
C SER A 161 -3.15 -24.46 -10.19
N THR A 162 -2.87 -25.75 -10.38
CA THR A 162 -3.88 -26.81 -10.28
C THR A 162 -4.49 -26.95 -8.88
N LYS A 163 -3.67 -26.87 -7.83
CA LYS A 163 -4.17 -26.93 -6.45
C LYS A 163 -4.88 -25.64 -6.06
N HIS A 164 -4.36 -24.50 -6.49
CA HIS A 164 -4.95 -23.19 -6.25
C HIS A 164 -6.32 -23.06 -6.92
N GLU A 165 -6.44 -23.40 -8.20
CA GLU A 165 -7.70 -23.39 -8.95
C GLU A 165 -8.77 -24.24 -8.27
N LYS A 166 -8.44 -25.47 -7.87
CA LYS A 166 -9.39 -26.33 -7.14
C LYS A 166 -9.79 -25.77 -5.78
N ALA A 167 -8.84 -25.18 -5.06
CA ALA A 167 -9.14 -24.55 -3.77
C ALA A 167 -10.02 -23.31 -3.95
N LEU A 168 -9.76 -22.51 -4.99
CA LEU A 168 -10.53 -21.33 -5.35
C LEU A 168 -11.95 -21.71 -5.76
N GLU A 169 -12.15 -22.71 -6.62
CA GLU A 169 -13.48 -23.21 -7.01
C GLU A 169 -14.31 -23.72 -5.80
N ASN A 170 -13.65 -24.37 -4.83
CA ASN A 170 -14.31 -24.81 -3.61
C ASN A 170 -14.71 -23.62 -2.75
N TRP A 171 -13.79 -22.68 -2.55
CA TRP A 171 -14.05 -21.45 -1.80
C TRP A 171 -15.16 -20.61 -2.44
N GLU A 172 -15.18 -20.47 -3.77
CA GLU A 172 -16.22 -19.74 -4.49
C GLU A 172 -17.59 -20.39 -4.34
N ARG A 173 -17.68 -21.73 -4.36
CA ARG A 173 -18.94 -22.44 -4.09
C ARG A 173 -19.45 -22.22 -2.67
N GLU A 174 -18.57 -22.32 -1.68
CA GLU A 174 -18.92 -22.06 -0.28
C GLU A 174 -19.36 -20.61 -0.07
N ARG A 175 -18.57 -19.66 -0.60
CA ARG A 175 -18.87 -18.23 -0.56
C ARG A 175 -20.19 -17.92 -1.24
N ALA A 176 -20.45 -18.46 -2.43
CA ALA A 176 -21.69 -18.19 -3.17
C ALA A 176 -22.92 -18.58 -2.34
N THR A 177 -22.86 -19.73 -1.65
CA THR A 177 -23.94 -20.18 -0.77
C THR A 177 -24.16 -19.23 0.40
N LEU A 178 -23.07 -18.77 1.03
CA LEU A 178 -23.14 -17.80 2.13
C LEU A 178 -23.64 -16.42 1.68
N VAL A 179 -23.24 -15.97 0.49
CA VAL A 179 -23.70 -14.70 -0.10
C VAL A 179 -25.20 -14.76 -0.36
N VAL A 180 -25.70 -15.82 -0.99
CA VAL A 180 -27.14 -16.01 -1.23
C VAL A 180 -27.91 -16.07 0.10
N ALA A 181 -27.38 -16.78 1.10
CA ALA A 181 -28.00 -16.84 2.42
C ALA A 181 -28.04 -15.48 3.13
N ARG A 182 -26.94 -14.70 3.07
CA ARG A 182 -26.90 -13.33 3.57
C ARG A 182 -27.92 -12.45 2.86
N ASP A 183 -27.93 -12.46 1.53
CA ASP A 183 -28.80 -11.59 0.73
C ASP A 183 -30.28 -11.91 0.99
N LYS A 184 -30.61 -13.20 1.09
CA LYS A 184 -31.96 -13.64 1.48
C LYS A 184 -32.33 -13.16 2.88
N PHE A 185 -31.43 -13.33 3.85
CA PHE A 185 -31.65 -12.86 5.22
C PHE A 185 -31.86 -11.35 5.27
N GLU A 186 -31.02 -10.56 4.58
CA GLU A 186 -31.12 -9.10 4.54
C GLU A 186 -32.41 -8.60 3.88
N GLN A 187 -32.92 -9.31 2.86
CA GLN A 187 -34.14 -8.91 2.15
C GLN A 187 -35.42 -9.39 2.85
N GLU A 188 -35.47 -10.64 3.28
CA GLU A 188 -36.71 -11.29 3.70
C GLU A 188 -36.90 -11.28 5.22
N GLU A 189 -35.82 -11.47 5.99
CA GLU A 189 -35.90 -11.69 7.43
C GLU A 189 -35.53 -10.44 8.24
N LEU A 190 -34.46 -9.74 7.85
CA LEU A 190 -33.89 -8.62 8.57
C LEU A 190 -34.90 -7.47 8.78
N PRO A 191 -35.69 -7.03 7.78
CA PRO A 191 -36.62 -5.91 7.98
C PRO A 191 -37.71 -6.23 9.01
N GLY A 192 -38.25 -7.45 8.96
CA GLY A 192 -39.29 -7.90 9.91
C GLY A 192 -38.74 -8.06 11.32
N ARG A 193 -37.57 -8.71 11.47
CA ARG A 193 -36.88 -8.86 12.75
C ARG A 193 -36.47 -7.51 13.34
N PHE A 194 -36.05 -6.57 12.49
CA PHE A 194 -35.72 -5.21 12.91
C PHE A 194 -36.96 -4.44 13.38
N ALA A 195 -38.08 -4.56 12.66
CA ALA A 195 -39.35 -3.96 13.08
C ALA A 195 -39.87 -4.55 14.41
N GLU A 196 -39.76 -5.86 14.60
CA GLU A 196 -40.12 -6.53 15.85
C GLU A 196 -39.20 -6.10 17.01
N TRP A 197 -37.89 -5.99 16.74
CA TRP A 197 -36.91 -5.45 17.69
C TRP A 197 -37.20 -3.99 18.06
N LEU A 198 -37.65 -3.14 17.13
CA LEU A 198 -38.05 -1.76 17.42
C LEU A 198 -39.25 -1.67 18.37
N LEU A 199 -40.17 -2.64 18.30
CA LEU A 199 -41.36 -2.69 19.16
C LEU A 199 -41.06 -3.30 20.53
N ASN A 200 -40.19 -4.32 20.58
CA ASN A 200 -39.82 -5.04 21.79
C ASN A 200 -38.29 -5.13 21.91
N PRO A 201 -37.59 -4.00 22.12
CA PRO A 201 -36.16 -4.04 22.34
C PRO A 201 -35.90 -4.86 23.62
N PRO A 202 -34.90 -5.75 23.65
CA PRO A 202 -34.57 -6.51 24.85
C PRO A 202 -34.30 -5.53 26.00
N GLY A 203 -34.91 -5.80 27.16
CA GLY A 203 -34.87 -4.90 28.34
C GLY A 203 -33.45 -4.63 28.86
N SER A 204 -32.49 -5.47 28.47
CA SER A 204 -31.06 -5.15 28.47
C SER A 204 -30.53 -5.38 27.06
N LEU A 205 -30.21 -4.31 26.34
CA LEU A 205 -29.31 -4.41 25.21
C LEU A 205 -28.00 -5.04 25.74
N PRO A 206 -27.35 -5.98 25.00
CA PRO A 206 -25.99 -6.40 25.35
C PRO A 206 -25.19 -5.13 25.57
N ALA A 207 -24.56 -5.02 26.75
CA ALA A 207 -24.09 -3.77 27.34
C ALA A 207 -23.85 -2.73 26.25
N SER A 208 -24.75 -1.73 26.19
CA SER A 208 -24.64 -0.60 25.27
C SER A 208 -23.17 -0.32 25.10
N SER A 209 -22.68 -0.27 23.85
CA SER A 209 -21.30 0.06 23.55
C SER A 209 -20.76 1.01 24.63
N PRO A 210 -19.63 0.72 25.28
CA PRO A 210 -19.11 1.62 26.34
C PRO A 210 -18.86 3.03 25.81
N TRP A 211 -18.97 3.21 24.49
CA TRP A 211 -18.97 4.46 23.75
C TRP A 211 -20.39 5.01 23.57
N SER A 212 -20.59 6.25 24.02
CA SER A 212 -21.71 7.09 23.60
C SER A 212 -21.25 7.99 22.46
N MET A 213 -22.06 8.11 21.41
CA MET A 213 -21.87 9.17 20.41
C MET A 213 -22.11 10.54 21.06
N LEU A 214 -21.43 11.56 20.55
CA LEU A 214 -21.69 12.94 20.92
C LEU A 214 -22.89 13.44 20.13
N ASP A 215 -24.01 13.69 20.82
CA ASP A 215 -25.21 14.27 20.21
C ASP A 215 -25.15 15.80 20.21
N ASN A 216 -25.80 16.42 19.22
CA ASN A 216 -25.93 17.88 19.10
C ASN A 216 -24.57 18.61 19.15
N VAL A 217 -23.59 18.09 18.43
CA VAL A 217 -22.25 18.64 18.36
C VAL A 217 -22.27 20.00 17.66
N GLU A 218 -21.84 21.03 18.37
CA GLU A 218 -21.46 22.30 17.78
C GLU A 218 -20.00 22.23 17.34
N SER A 219 -19.75 22.40 16.05
CA SER A 219 -18.41 22.36 15.50
C SER A 219 -18.10 23.63 14.70
N LYS A 220 -16.86 24.09 14.79
CA LYS A 220 -16.34 25.16 13.94
C LYS A 220 -14.87 24.97 13.62
N SER A 221 -14.49 25.34 12.41
CA SER A 221 -13.10 25.53 12.02
C SER A 221 -12.66 26.95 12.42
N LEU A 222 -11.42 27.07 12.90
CA LEU A 222 -10.80 28.37 13.19
C LEU A 222 -9.98 28.91 12.02
N ASP A 223 -9.61 28.05 11.05
CA ASP A 223 -8.71 28.43 9.95
C ASP A 223 -9.41 28.37 8.56
N GLY A 224 -10.71 28.01 8.54
CA GLY A 224 -11.68 28.36 7.51
C GLY A 224 -12.29 27.20 6.73
N ALA A 225 -12.07 25.95 7.12
CA ALA A 225 -12.80 24.83 6.52
C ALA A 225 -14.30 24.88 6.86
N THR A 226 -15.11 24.34 5.97
CA THR A 226 -16.54 24.18 6.20
C THR A 226 -16.78 22.81 6.84
N ILE A 227 -17.46 22.77 7.99
CA ILE A 227 -17.82 21.53 8.67
C ILE A 227 -19.32 21.29 8.50
N MET A 228 -19.68 20.12 7.98
CA MET A 228 -21.06 19.68 7.79
C MET A 228 -21.33 18.46 8.66
N SER A 229 -22.34 18.53 9.52
CA SER A 229 -22.79 17.36 10.29
C SER A 229 -23.65 16.44 9.42
N LEU A 230 -23.31 15.16 9.37
CA LEU A 230 -24.06 14.14 8.64
C LEU A 230 -25.10 13.45 9.53
N LYS A 231 -26.02 12.70 8.91
CA LYS A 231 -27.14 12.03 9.61
C LYS A 231 -26.69 10.94 10.58
N ASP A 232 -25.50 10.39 10.39
CA ASP A 232 -24.88 9.36 11.23
C ASP A 232 -24.08 9.95 12.41
N GLY A 233 -24.07 11.28 12.57
CA GLY A 233 -23.33 11.98 13.63
C GLY A 233 -21.87 12.29 13.28
N SER A 234 -21.39 11.90 12.09
CA SER A 234 -20.04 12.25 11.64
C SER A 234 -19.95 13.72 11.16
N LEU A 235 -18.73 14.27 11.18
CA LEU A 235 -18.43 15.63 10.73
C LEU A 235 -17.65 15.57 9.42
N LEU A 236 -18.26 16.04 8.32
CA LEU A 236 -17.64 16.09 7.01
C LEU A 236 -17.03 17.46 6.75
N LEU A 237 -15.73 17.49 6.45
CA LEU A 237 -15.03 18.72 6.09
C LEU A 237 -15.01 18.97 4.59
N SER A 238 -15.23 20.23 4.21
CA SER A 238 -15.26 20.71 2.84
C SER A 238 -14.80 22.17 2.74
N GLY A 239 -14.92 22.78 1.56
CA GLY A 239 -14.57 24.19 1.34
C GLY A 239 -13.05 24.44 1.40
N LYS A 240 -12.62 25.49 2.10
CA LYS A 240 -11.20 25.83 2.25
C LYS A 240 -10.42 24.67 2.88
N ASN A 241 -9.21 24.41 2.40
CA ASN A 241 -8.34 23.35 2.89
C ASN A 241 -6.97 23.95 3.30
N PRO A 242 -6.90 24.62 4.46
CA PRO A 242 -5.63 25.17 4.93
C PRO A 242 -4.66 24.03 5.28
N LYS A 243 -3.35 24.33 5.26
CA LYS A 243 -2.30 23.35 5.61
C LYS A 243 -2.50 22.78 7.01
N ASP A 244 -2.82 23.65 7.96
CA ASP A 244 -3.15 23.32 9.34
C ASP A 244 -4.52 23.95 9.65
N ASP A 245 -5.44 23.16 10.20
CA ASP A 245 -6.74 23.64 10.65
C ASP A 245 -7.01 23.23 12.08
N ARG A 246 -7.55 24.15 12.88
CA ARG A 246 -7.95 23.86 14.26
C ARG A 246 -9.46 23.85 14.35
N TRP A 247 -9.98 22.75 14.88
CA TRP A 247 -11.40 22.58 15.09
C TRP A 247 -11.74 22.71 16.56
N VAL A 248 -12.87 23.36 16.84
CA VAL A 248 -13.47 23.37 18.16
C VAL A 248 -14.77 22.60 18.04
N VAL A 249 -14.85 21.50 18.80
CA VAL A 249 -16.00 20.61 18.87
C VAL A 249 -16.53 20.67 20.29
N THR A 250 -17.76 21.17 20.44
CA THR A 250 -18.44 21.30 21.74
C THR A 250 -19.67 20.39 21.72
N ALA A 251 -19.82 19.57 22.74
CA ALA A 251 -20.98 18.70 22.87
C ALA A 251 -21.40 18.59 24.34
N LYS A 252 -22.70 18.41 24.57
CA LYS A 252 -23.23 18.08 25.88
C LYS A 252 -23.21 16.56 26.04
N VAL A 253 -22.56 16.09 27.09
CA VAL A 253 -22.45 14.65 27.37
C VAL A 253 -23.39 14.28 28.52
N ASN A 254 -24.34 13.39 28.27
CA ASN A 254 -25.30 12.90 29.26
C ASN A 254 -24.83 11.59 29.91
N LEU A 255 -23.53 11.46 30.18
CA LEU A 255 -22.95 10.29 30.84
C LEU A 255 -22.60 10.61 32.29
N PRO A 256 -22.86 9.68 33.24
CA PRO A 256 -22.53 9.89 34.65
C PRO A 256 -21.01 9.99 34.88
N LYS A 257 -20.20 9.37 34.00
CA LYS A 257 -18.75 9.42 34.02
C LYS A 257 -18.20 9.21 32.62
N VAL A 258 -17.26 10.07 32.20
CA VAL A 258 -16.50 9.92 30.94
C VAL A 258 -15.06 9.62 31.31
N THR A 259 -14.52 8.51 30.80
CA THR A 259 -13.13 8.08 31.07
C THR A 259 -12.25 8.00 29.84
N ALA A 260 -12.85 8.05 28.65
CA ALA A 260 -12.15 7.94 27.39
C ALA A 260 -12.84 8.77 26.31
N LEU A 261 -12.06 9.18 25.31
CA LEU A 261 -12.52 9.79 24.08
C LEU A 261 -12.05 8.90 22.93
N ARG A 262 -12.92 8.67 21.95
CA ARG A 262 -12.60 7.96 20.72
C ARG A 262 -12.77 8.92 19.54
N ILE A 263 -11.81 8.91 18.62
CA ILE A 263 -11.86 9.63 17.35
C ILE A 263 -11.69 8.60 16.25
N GLU A 264 -12.55 8.67 15.24
CA GLU A 264 -12.51 7.79 14.08
C GLU A 264 -12.26 8.63 12.83
N ALA A 265 -11.20 8.29 12.09
CA ALA A 265 -10.88 8.88 10.81
C ALA A 265 -11.67 8.11 9.72
N LEU A 266 -12.80 8.66 9.29
CA LEU A 266 -13.74 7.98 8.40
C LEU A 266 -13.49 8.34 6.94
N THR A 267 -13.50 7.33 6.07
CA THR A 267 -13.46 7.50 4.61
C THR A 267 -14.75 8.08 4.08
N HIS A 268 -14.68 8.94 3.05
CA HIS A 268 -15.87 9.43 2.37
C HIS A 268 -15.59 9.61 0.87
N LYS A 269 -16.59 9.33 0.01
CA LYS A 269 -16.44 9.38 -1.47
C LYS A 269 -16.04 10.75 -2.01
N SER A 270 -16.27 11.82 -1.24
CA SER A 270 -15.86 13.18 -1.62
C SER A 270 -14.42 13.53 -1.23
N MET A 271 -13.74 12.66 -0.49
CA MET A 271 -12.35 12.84 -0.06
C MET A 271 -11.37 12.35 -1.12
N LYS A 272 -10.11 12.79 -1.01
CA LYS A 272 -9.06 12.37 -1.94
C LYS A 272 -8.79 10.88 -1.76
N HIS A 273 -8.63 10.15 -2.87
CA HIS A 273 -8.45 8.69 -2.90
C HIS A 273 -9.54 7.87 -2.17
N ASN A 274 -10.69 8.46 -1.85
CA ASN A 274 -11.68 7.90 -0.91
C ASN A 274 -11.12 7.68 0.51
N GLY A 275 -9.98 8.29 0.84
CA GLY A 275 -9.35 8.24 2.16
C GLY A 275 -10.07 9.09 3.21
N PRO A 276 -9.57 9.11 4.45
CA PRO A 276 -10.19 9.85 5.55
C PRO A 276 -9.79 11.33 5.61
N GLY A 277 -8.79 11.73 4.83
CA GLY A 277 -8.19 13.06 4.87
C GLY A 277 -8.38 13.89 3.61
N ARG A 278 -7.94 15.14 3.73
CA ARG A 278 -8.03 16.15 2.66
C ARG A 278 -6.67 16.51 2.07
N ALA A 279 -5.60 15.83 2.49
CA ALA A 279 -4.30 15.91 1.82
C ALA A 279 -4.40 15.33 0.40
N ASN A 280 -3.49 15.72 -0.49
CA ASN A 280 -3.53 15.25 -1.89
C ASN A 280 -3.47 13.73 -2.01
N ASN A 281 -2.74 13.07 -1.11
CA ASN A 281 -2.64 11.61 -1.00
C ASN A 281 -3.77 10.96 -0.16
N GLY A 282 -4.77 11.72 0.29
CA GLY A 282 -5.86 11.20 1.11
C GLY A 282 -5.56 11.08 2.61
N ASN A 283 -4.32 11.34 3.04
CA ASN A 283 -3.92 11.15 4.44
C ASN A 283 -4.63 12.10 5.40
N PHE A 284 -4.92 11.56 6.58
CA PHE A 284 -5.40 12.31 7.75
C PHE A 284 -4.27 12.44 8.77
N ALA A 285 -4.15 13.61 9.40
CA ALA A 285 -3.20 13.86 10.48
C ALA A 285 -3.83 14.70 11.60
N LEU A 286 -3.65 14.27 12.86
CA LEU A 286 -4.07 14.96 14.07
C LEU A 286 -2.85 15.33 14.91
N SER A 287 -2.43 16.60 14.86
CA SER A 287 -1.22 17.07 15.55
C SER A 287 -1.40 17.32 17.04
N ASP A 288 -2.58 17.77 17.49
CA ASP A 288 -2.82 18.12 18.89
C ASP A 288 -4.29 17.90 19.24
N ILE A 289 -4.55 17.26 20.38
CA ILE A 289 -5.88 17.16 20.96
C ILE A 289 -5.89 17.67 22.39
N ARG A 290 -6.82 18.59 22.66
CA ARG A 290 -7.06 19.14 23.99
C ARG A 290 -8.52 19.03 24.35
N VAL A 291 -8.77 18.48 25.53
CA VAL A 291 -10.11 18.32 26.09
C VAL A 291 -10.27 19.30 27.24
N PHE A 292 -11.39 20.01 27.25
CA PHE A 292 -11.81 20.84 28.37
C PHE A 292 -13.20 20.39 28.79
N ALA A 293 -13.44 20.30 30.10
CA ALA A 293 -14.71 19.87 30.66
C ALA A 293 -15.22 20.89 31.67
N LYS A 294 -16.55 21.03 31.73
CA LYS A 294 -17.24 21.90 32.67
C LYS A 294 -18.61 21.31 33.01
N SER A 295 -19.16 21.70 34.15
CA SER A 295 -20.53 21.32 34.51
C SER A 295 -21.55 22.04 33.63
N ASP A 296 -22.72 21.44 33.47
CA ASP A 296 -23.84 22.07 32.76
C ASP A 296 -24.20 23.41 33.43
N GLY A 297 -24.33 24.47 32.63
CA GLY A 297 -24.59 25.83 33.13
C GLY A 297 -23.36 26.68 33.49
N GLU A 298 -22.14 26.10 33.54
CA GLU A 298 -20.92 26.89 33.78
C GLU A 298 -20.52 27.71 32.55
N THR A 299 -20.09 28.97 32.76
CA THR A 299 -19.62 29.86 31.69
C THR A 299 -18.13 29.68 31.42
N GLY A 300 -17.69 29.90 30.17
CA GLY A 300 -16.28 29.80 29.77
C GLY A 300 -15.91 28.43 29.17
N ARG A 301 -14.60 28.21 28.99
CA ARG A 301 -14.03 27.05 28.26
C ARG A 301 -13.98 25.74 29.07
N GLY A 302 -14.15 25.81 30.39
CA GLY A 302 -13.98 24.68 31.30
C GLY A 302 -12.53 24.41 31.70
N GLU A 303 -12.36 23.43 32.57
CA GLU A 303 -11.08 22.97 33.10
C GLU A 303 -10.39 22.00 32.12
N PRO A 304 -9.07 22.10 31.92
CA PRO A 304 -8.34 21.21 31.02
C PRO A 304 -8.30 19.78 31.58
N VAL A 305 -8.64 18.81 30.73
CA VAL A 305 -8.57 17.38 31.04
C VAL A 305 -7.31 16.80 30.41
N LYS A 306 -6.42 16.25 31.24
CA LYS A 306 -5.18 15.62 30.77
C LYS A 306 -5.47 14.22 30.22
N LEU A 307 -5.12 13.99 28.95
CA LEU A 307 -5.14 12.68 28.31
C LEU A 307 -3.82 11.95 28.59
N ILE A 308 -3.88 10.65 28.92
CA ILE A 308 -2.70 9.91 29.42
C ILE A 308 -2.51 8.49 28.85
N THR A 309 -3.49 7.93 28.17
CA THR A 309 -3.43 6.54 27.67
C THR A 309 -3.87 6.48 26.21
N PRO A 310 -3.03 6.94 25.28
CA PRO A 310 -3.35 6.93 23.86
C PRO A 310 -3.30 5.49 23.33
N ARG A 311 -4.28 5.12 22.50
CA ARG A 311 -4.35 3.83 21.80
C ARG A 311 -4.93 4.06 20.41
N ALA A 312 -4.38 3.39 19.41
CA ALA A 312 -4.90 3.42 18.06
C ALA A 312 -4.85 2.02 17.46
N ASP A 313 -5.87 1.70 16.67
CA ASP A 313 -5.92 0.45 15.89
C ASP A 313 -4.96 0.52 14.69
N HIS A 314 -4.67 1.74 14.21
CA HIS A 314 -3.73 2.00 13.13
C HIS A 314 -2.99 3.33 13.33
N GLN A 315 -1.71 3.37 12.99
CA GLN A 315 -0.86 4.55 12.94
C GLN A 315 0.29 4.29 11.98
N GLN A 316 0.72 5.30 11.23
CA GLN A 316 1.78 5.13 10.20
C GLN A 316 3.12 4.69 10.78
N ASN A 317 3.45 5.13 12.01
CA ASN A 317 4.63 4.65 12.72
C ASN A 317 4.45 4.76 14.25
N SER A 318 5.39 4.16 14.98
CA SER A 318 5.43 4.20 16.46
C SER A 318 6.19 5.41 17.03
N GLY A 319 6.70 6.30 16.18
CA GLY A 319 7.45 7.50 16.55
C GLY A 319 6.56 8.74 16.49
N ASN A 320 6.92 9.68 15.61
CA ASN A 320 6.29 10.99 15.45
C ASN A 320 4.89 10.95 14.81
N LEU A 321 4.48 9.81 14.25
CA LEU A 321 3.17 9.62 13.60
C LEU A 321 2.22 8.71 14.39
N SER A 322 2.54 8.49 15.68
CA SER A 322 1.74 7.67 16.59
C SER A 322 0.62 8.45 17.26
N ILE A 323 -0.38 7.77 17.82
CA ILE A 323 -1.44 8.43 18.60
C ILE A 323 -0.92 9.14 19.86
N ALA A 324 0.22 8.69 20.39
CA ALA A 324 0.86 9.36 21.51
C ALA A 324 1.35 10.77 21.14
N SER A 325 1.68 10.99 19.86
CA SER A 325 2.11 12.28 19.37
C SER A 325 1.02 13.35 19.38
N SER A 326 -0.27 12.98 19.27
CA SER A 326 -1.35 13.97 19.38
C SER A 326 -1.51 14.57 20.78
N ILE A 327 -0.82 14.05 21.80
CA ILE A 327 -0.89 14.52 23.19
C ILE A 327 0.49 14.81 23.80
N ASP A 328 1.56 14.86 22.99
CA ASP A 328 2.93 15.09 23.46
C ASP A 328 3.26 16.58 23.67
N GLY A 329 2.42 17.48 23.16
CA GLY A 329 2.58 18.93 23.23
C GLY A 329 3.29 19.57 22.04
N ASP A 330 3.84 18.79 21.10
CA ASP A 330 4.43 19.26 19.84
C ASP A 330 3.39 19.33 18.70
N LYS A 331 2.77 20.50 18.59
CA LYS A 331 1.63 20.74 17.70
C LYS A 331 2.00 20.89 16.22
N ARG A 332 3.28 20.79 15.87
CA ARG A 332 3.77 21.16 14.52
C ARG A 332 4.60 20.10 13.85
N LYS A 333 5.28 19.24 14.61
CA LYS A 333 6.21 18.26 14.05
C LYS A 333 5.73 16.82 14.19
N THR A 334 4.82 16.56 15.11
CA THR A 334 4.33 15.23 15.42
C THR A 334 2.80 15.23 15.39
N GLY A 335 2.21 14.04 15.27
CA GLY A 335 0.76 13.87 15.28
C GLY A 335 0.34 12.50 14.81
N TRP A 336 -0.81 12.01 15.23
CA TRP A 336 -1.36 10.74 14.73
C TRP A 336 -1.69 10.85 13.25
N ALA A 337 -1.12 9.97 12.41
CA ALA A 337 -1.41 9.92 10.98
C ALA A 337 -1.98 8.57 10.54
N VAL A 338 -2.85 8.62 9.54
CA VAL A 338 -3.50 7.48 8.89
C VAL A 338 -3.43 7.70 7.38
N ASP A 339 -3.01 6.66 6.65
CA ASP A 339 -2.96 6.69 5.18
C ASP A 339 -4.35 6.75 4.55
N GLY A 340 -4.44 7.38 3.37
CA GLY A 340 -5.66 7.52 2.59
C GLY A 340 -5.75 6.68 1.34
#